data_AF-A0A0E9M1T1-F1
#
_entry.id   AF-A0A0E9M1T1-F1
#
_cell.length_a   1.000
_cell.length_b   1.000
_cell.length_c   1.000
_cell.angle_alpha   90.00
_cell.angle_beta   90.00
_cell.angle_gamma   90.00
#
_symmetry.space_group_name_H-M   'P 1'
#
loop_
_entity.id
_entity.type
_entity.pdbx_description
1 polymer ?
#
loop_
_entity_poly.entity_id
_entity_poly.type
_entity_poly.pdbx_seq_one_letter_code
_entity_poly.pdbx_strand_id
1 'polypeptide(L)'
;MREKKLGTTMTVRPTLGSLIFKKRENRTYLLQVNNNQAFDGVLYDDVPELARVGLIMHELMHIKDYQSRGFFGVLQRGWQYLSKKGKKKFEHEIDKMVMQAGFRNYLYFWAYFIMEESAASDAYKDFKKEIYLSPVDIFIDLDDDGILEDAYLIL
;
A
#
# COMPACT_ATOMS: atom_id res chain seq x y z
N MET A 1 -8.75 -24.88 -4.34
CA MET A 1 -8.86 -23.48 -3.84
C MET A 1 -9.39 -22.63 -4.98
N ARG A 2 -10.34 -21.71 -4.74
CA ARG A 2 -10.82 -20.81 -5.79
C ARG A 2 -9.85 -19.64 -5.87
N GLU A 3 -8.91 -19.68 -6.80
CA GLU A 3 -7.94 -18.60 -7.00
C GLU A 3 -8.68 -17.32 -7.41
N LYS A 4 -8.59 -16.29 -6.58
CA LYS A 4 -9.12 -14.98 -6.91
C LYS A 4 -8.05 -14.24 -7.69
N LYS A 5 -8.34 -13.84 -8.93
CA LYS A 5 -7.45 -13.00 -9.73
C LYS A 5 -7.22 -11.67 -8.99
N LEU A 6 -6.00 -11.45 -8.50
CA LEU A 6 -5.59 -10.18 -7.92
C LEU A 6 -5.18 -9.23 -9.05
N GLY A 7 -5.56 -7.96 -8.92
CA GLY A 7 -5.18 -6.91 -9.87
C GLY A 7 -3.94 -6.13 -9.44
N THR A 8 -3.30 -6.53 -8.35
CA THR A 8 -2.12 -5.88 -7.76
C THR A 8 -1.14 -6.96 -7.26
N THR A 9 0.09 -6.56 -6.96
CA THR A 9 1.14 -7.41 -6.37
C THR A 9 0.69 -8.07 -5.07
N MET A 10 0.09 -7.29 -4.17
CA MET A 10 -0.38 -7.72 -2.86
C MET A 10 -1.65 -6.94 -2.50
N THR A 11 -2.46 -7.51 -1.60
CA THR A 11 -3.60 -6.83 -0.97
C THR A 11 -3.84 -7.39 0.41
N VAL A 12 -4.29 -6.57 1.35
CA VAL A 12 -4.87 -7.03 2.62
C VAL A 12 -6.34 -6.63 2.78
N ARG A 13 -7.13 -7.47 3.46
CA ARG A 13 -8.51 -7.14 3.84
C ARG A 13 -8.96 -7.86 5.10
N PRO A 14 -9.87 -7.29 5.90
CA PRO A 14 -10.51 -8.02 6.99
C PRO A 14 -11.38 -9.14 6.43
N THR A 15 -11.42 -10.27 7.13
CA THR A 15 -12.39 -11.34 6.83
C THR A 15 -13.78 -10.91 7.28
N LEU A 16 -14.80 -11.13 6.45
CA LEU A 16 -16.18 -10.69 6.72
C LEU A 16 -16.72 -11.22 8.04
N GLY A 17 -16.49 -12.51 8.34
CA GLY A 17 -16.89 -13.11 9.60
C GLY A 17 -16.25 -12.43 10.80
N SER A 18 -14.94 -12.14 10.75
CA SER A 18 -14.29 -11.43 11.86
C SER A 18 -14.77 -9.98 11.99
N LEU A 19 -15.07 -9.31 10.88
CA LEU A 19 -15.53 -7.93 10.87
C LEU A 19 -16.92 -7.77 11.51
N ILE A 20 -17.80 -8.76 11.32
CA ILE A 20 -19.17 -8.77 11.85
C ILE A 20 -19.22 -9.32 13.29
N PHE A 21 -18.50 -10.41 13.58
CA PHE A 21 -18.70 -11.18 14.81
C PHE A 21 -17.59 -11.01 15.87
N LYS A 22 -16.46 -10.36 15.56
CA LYS A 22 -15.36 -10.18 16.52
C LYS A 22 -15.15 -8.71 16.90
N LYS A 23 -14.66 -8.49 18.13
CA LYS A 23 -14.15 -7.18 18.57
C LYS A 23 -12.94 -6.77 17.71
N ARG A 24 -12.66 -5.46 17.66
CA ARG A 24 -11.65 -4.86 16.77
C ARG A 24 -10.28 -5.50 16.93
N GLU A 25 -9.85 -5.70 18.17
CA GLU A 25 -8.59 -6.30 18.58
C GLU A 25 -8.44 -7.78 18.21
N ASN A 26 -9.54 -8.48 17.92
CA ASN A 26 -9.56 -9.91 17.59
C ASN A 26 -9.89 -10.18 16.11
N ARG A 27 -9.94 -9.14 15.27
CA ARG A 27 -10.24 -9.29 13.84
C ARG A 27 -9.16 -10.08 13.13
N THR A 28 -9.56 -10.79 12.09
CA THR A 28 -8.69 -11.63 11.27
C THR A 28 -8.56 -11.00 9.90
N TYR A 29 -7.34 -10.79 9.46
CA TYR A 29 -7.00 -10.17 8.18
C TYR A 29 -6.41 -11.21 7.23
N LEU A 30 -6.74 -11.08 5.96
CA LEU A 30 -6.20 -11.92 4.90
C LEU A 30 -5.25 -11.08 4.05
N LEU A 31 -3.95 -11.38 4.14
CA LEU A 31 -2.94 -10.89 3.21
C LEU A 31 -2.88 -11.85 2.02
N GLN A 32 -3.07 -11.31 0.82
CA GLN A 32 -3.07 -12.08 -0.42
C GLN A 32 -1.93 -11.59 -1.31
N VAL A 33 -1.09 -12.51 -1.76
CA VAL A 33 0.04 -12.24 -2.67
C VAL A 33 -0.32 -12.81 -4.05
N ASN A 34 -0.06 -12.05 -5.10
CA ASN A 34 -0.30 -12.48 -6.46
C ASN A 34 0.80 -13.44 -6.93
N ASN A 35 0.40 -14.63 -7.38
CA ASN A 35 1.26 -15.68 -7.91
C ASN A 35 0.93 -16.05 -9.36
N ASN A 36 0.05 -15.29 -10.02
CA ASN A 36 -0.34 -15.54 -11.40
C ASN A 36 0.74 -15.05 -12.36
N GLN A 37 1.42 -15.98 -13.04
CA GLN A 37 2.48 -15.67 -14.01
C GLN A 37 2.00 -14.88 -15.24
N ALA A 38 0.68 -14.89 -15.52
CA ALA A 38 0.07 -14.05 -16.57
C ALA A 38 -0.38 -12.67 -16.06
N PHE A 39 0.04 -12.26 -14.85
CA PHE A 39 -0.21 -10.92 -14.33
C PHE A 39 0.71 -9.91 -15.01
N ASP A 40 0.15 -8.81 -15.49
CA ASP A 40 0.85 -7.75 -16.21
C ASP A 40 1.43 -6.66 -15.29
N GLY A 41 1.31 -6.84 -13.96
CA GLY A 41 1.99 -6.02 -12.96
C GLY A 41 3.29 -6.67 -12.50
N VAL A 42 3.58 -6.54 -11.21
CA VAL A 42 4.80 -7.11 -10.60
C VAL A 42 4.45 -8.19 -9.60
N LEU A 43 5.09 -9.36 -9.68
CA LEU A 43 4.98 -10.40 -8.67
C LEU A 43 5.87 -10.07 -7.47
N TYR A 44 5.50 -10.56 -6.29
CA TYR A 44 6.21 -10.25 -5.06
C TYR A 44 7.70 -10.62 -5.11
N ASP A 45 8.02 -11.75 -5.74
CA ASP A 45 9.39 -12.27 -5.86
C ASP A 45 10.27 -11.43 -6.81
N ASP A 46 9.67 -10.60 -7.66
CA ASP A 46 10.39 -9.70 -8.58
C ASP A 46 10.69 -8.33 -7.93
N VAL A 47 10.10 -8.03 -6.77
CA VAL A 47 10.31 -6.76 -6.07
C VAL A 47 11.69 -6.78 -5.38
N PRO A 48 12.52 -5.72 -5.50
CA PRO A 48 13.78 -5.61 -4.75
C PRO A 48 13.56 -5.64 -3.23
N GLU A 49 14.55 -6.11 -2.47
CA GLU A 49 14.42 -6.35 -1.03
C GLU A 49 13.96 -5.11 -0.23
N LEU A 50 14.60 -3.96 -0.43
CA LEU A 50 14.21 -2.71 0.25
C LEU A 50 12.81 -2.23 -0.17
N ALA A 51 12.43 -2.40 -1.43
CA ALA A 51 11.09 -2.09 -1.92
C ALA A 51 10.03 -3.05 -1.34
N ARG A 52 10.36 -4.32 -1.07
CA ARG A 52 9.45 -5.26 -0.38
C ARG A 52 9.12 -4.79 1.03
N VAL A 53 10.07 -4.20 1.74
CA VAL A 53 9.81 -3.62 3.07
C VAL A 53 8.74 -2.54 2.96
N GLY A 54 8.87 -1.61 2.01
CA GLY A 54 7.87 -0.55 1.77
C GLY A 54 6.49 -1.11 1.45
N LEU A 55 6.43 -2.09 0.54
CA LEU A 55 5.21 -2.78 0.16
C LEU A 55 4.54 -3.51 1.35
N ILE A 56 5.31 -4.20 2.19
CA ILE A 56 4.77 -4.86 3.39
C ILE A 56 4.26 -3.83 4.40
N MET A 57 5.03 -2.77 4.62
CA MET A 57 4.64 -1.71 5.56
C MET A 57 3.34 -1.01 5.12
N HIS A 58 3.14 -0.82 3.82
CA HIS A 58 1.88 -0.34 3.24
C HIS A 58 0.69 -1.24 3.63
N GLU A 59 0.81 -2.54 3.39
CA GLU A 59 -0.25 -3.49 3.75
C GLU A 59 -0.47 -3.59 5.27
N LEU A 60 0.58 -3.44 6.08
CA LEU A 60 0.43 -3.37 7.54
C LEU A 60 -0.32 -2.11 7.98
N MET A 61 -0.13 -0.97 7.30
CA MET A 61 -0.88 0.25 7.59
C MET A 61 -2.36 0.14 7.20
N HIS A 62 -2.71 -0.62 6.16
CA HIS A 62 -4.10 -1.00 5.91
C HIS A 62 -4.70 -1.78 7.10
N ILE A 63 -3.97 -2.75 7.67
CA ILE A 63 -4.43 -3.49 8.86
C ILE A 63 -4.64 -2.53 10.04
N LYS A 64 -3.67 -1.65 10.31
CA LYS A 64 -3.75 -0.64 11.37
C LYS A 64 -4.97 0.27 11.19
N ASP A 65 -5.22 0.75 9.97
CA ASP A 65 -6.39 1.56 9.64
C ASP A 65 -7.69 0.80 9.93
N TYR A 66 -7.82 -0.43 9.43
CA TYR A 66 -9.01 -1.25 9.67
C TYR A 66 -9.23 -1.60 11.14
N GLN A 67 -8.15 -1.83 11.91
CA GLN A 67 -8.22 -2.14 13.33
C GLN A 67 -8.71 -0.95 14.15
N SER A 68 -8.32 0.28 13.77
CA SER A 68 -8.77 1.52 14.41
C SER A 68 -10.26 1.83 14.18
N ARG A 69 -10.89 1.19 13.17
CA ARG A 69 -12.23 1.53 12.69
C ARG A 69 -13.33 0.60 13.21
N GLY A 70 -14.54 1.14 13.39
CA GLY A 70 -15.76 0.35 13.54
C GLY A 70 -16.18 -0.34 12.25
N PHE A 71 -17.23 -1.16 12.31
CA PHE A 71 -17.82 -1.83 11.14
C PHE A 71 -18.12 -0.85 9.99
N PHE A 72 -18.86 0.23 10.28
CA PHE A 72 -19.18 1.26 9.29
C PHE A 72 -17.95 2.01 8.76
N GLY A 73 -16.92 2.20 9.58
CA GLY A 73 -15.67 2.82 9.14
C GLY A 73 -14.91 1.95 8.13
N VAL A 74 -14.93 0.62 8.30
CA VAL A 74 -14.37 -0.31 7.32
C VAL A 74 -15.23 -0.36 6.05
N LEU A 75 -16.57 -0.32 6.18
CA LEU A 75 -17.45 -0.22 5.01
C LEU A 75 -17.22 1.06 4.21
N GLN A 76 -16.97 2.19 4.88
CA GLN A 76 -16.60 3.44 4.21
C GLN A 76 -15.34 3.27 3.36
N ARG A 77 -14.31 2.56 3.85
CA ARG A 77 -13.13 2.22 3.03
C ARG A 77 -13.51 1.39 1.81
N GLY A 78 -14.38 0.40 1.99
CA GLY A 78 -14.94 -0.39 0.88
C GLY A 78 -15.65 0.48 -0.16
N TRP A 79 -16.44 1.47 0.27
CA TRP A 79 -17.11 2.43 -0.61
C TRP A 79 -16.12 3.33 -1.36
N GLN A 80 -15.05 3.79 -0.70
CA GLN A 80 -14.02 4.59 -1.33
C GLN A 80 -13.39 3.87 -2.54
N TYR A 81 -13.18 2.55 -2.47
CA TYR A 81 -12.67 1.76 -3.59
C TYR A 81 -13.57 1.72 -4.83
N LEU A 82 -14.86 2.06 -4.71
CA LEU A 82 -15.79 2.07 -5.84
C LEU A 82 -15.57 3.27 -6.77
N SER A 83 -14.84 4.28 -6.32
CA SER A 83 -14.52 5.46 -7.12
C SER A 83 -13.01 5.67 -7.17
N LYS A 84 -12.53 6.14 -8.31
CA LYS A 84 -11.12 6.46 -8.52
C LYS A 84 -10.60 7.52 -7.54
N LYS A 85 -11.36 8.61 -7.33
CA LYS A 85 -11.04 9.66 -6.35
C LYS A 85 -11.04 9.13 -4.92
N GLY A 86 -12.00 8.28 -4.57
CA GLY A 86 -12.08 7.66 -3.25
C GLY A 86 -10.92 6.72 -2.99
N LYS A 87 -10.59 5.86 -3.95
CA LYS A 87 -9.45 4.94 -3.89
C LYS A 87 -8.15 5.72 -3.71
N LYS A 88 -7.90 6.72 -4.55
CA LYS A 88 -6.73 7.60 -4.45
C LYS A 88 -6.60 8.22 -3.05
N LYS A 89 -7.69 8.81 -2.55
CA LYS A 89 -7.70 9.39 -1.20
C LYS A 89 -7.35 8.35 -0.12
N PHE A 90 -7.91 7.14 -0.22
CA PHE A 90 -7.64 6.09 0.75
C PHE A 90 -6.17 5.64 0.71
N GLU A 91 -5.65 5.31 -0.47
CA GLU A 91 -4.26 4.85 -0.63
C GLU A 91 -3.26 5.95 -0.19
N HIS A 92 -3.50 7.22 -0.51
CA HIS A 92 -2.68 8.33 0.00
C HIS A 92 -2.70 8.46 1.53
N GLU A 93 -3.84 8.20 2.19
CA GLU A 93 -3.90 8.20 3.65
C GLU A 93 -3.06 7.05 4.24
N ILE A 94 -3.01 5.90 3.56
CA ILE A 94 -2.17 4.76 3.96
C ILE A 94 -0.69 5.05 3.73
N ASP A 95 -0.32 5.60 2.57
CA ASP A 95 1.05 6.03 2.26
C ASP A 95 1.56 6.99 3.35
N LYS A 96 0.74 7.97 3.74
CA LYS A 96 1.07 8.90 4.83
C LYS A 96 1.25 8.20 6.18
N MET A 97 0.44 7.19 6.50
CA MET A 97 0.61 6.40 7.72
C MET A 97 1.94 5.63 7.72
N VAL A 98 2.42 5.17 6.56
CA VAL A 98 3.73 4.51 6.43
C VAL A 98 4.85 5.52 6.69
N MET A 99 4.74 6.72 6.12
CA MET A 99 5.71 7.81 6.30
C MET A 99 5.79 8.25 7.77
N GLN A 100 4.63 8.49 8.40
CA GLN A 100 4.51 8.83 9.83
C GLN A 100 5.04 7.73 10.77
N ALA A 101 5.08 6.48 10.31
CA ALA A 101 5.65 5.37 11.07
C ALA A 101 7.18 5.23 10.90
N GLY A 102 7.84 6.12 10.14
CA GLY A 102 9.29 6.11 9.94
C GLY A 102 9.78 5.27 8.76
N PHE A 103 8.88 4.80 7.88
CA PHE A 103 9.22 3.91 6.76
C PHE A 103 9.23 4.62 5.40
N ARG A 104 9.36 5.94 5.39
CA ARG A 104 9.34 6.80 4.20
C ARG A 104 10.30 6.33 3.10
N ASN A 105 11.57 6.06 3.44
CA ASN A 105 12.59 5.64 2.46
C ASN A 105 12.20 4.32 1.77
N TYR A 106 11.65 3.37 2.53
CA TYR A 106 11.19 2.09 1.97
C TYR A 106 9.95 2.27 1.09
N LEU A 107 9.02 3.16 1.47
CA LEU A 107 7.89 3.52 0.63
C LEU A 107 8.36 4.19 -0.67
N TYR A 108 9.36 5.06 -0.60
CA TYR A 108 9.99 5.67 -1.77
C TYR A 108 10.60 4.61 -2.71
N PHE A 109 11.38 3.65 -2.18
CA PHE A 109 11.95 2.57 -2.99
C PHE A 109 10.87 1.73 -3.66
N TRP A 110 9.76 1.45 -2.96
CA TRP A 110 8.61 0.77 -3.54
C TRP A 110 7.97 1.59 -4.67
N ALA A 111 7.66 2.86 -4.42
CA ALA A 111 7.04 3.74 -5.40
C ALA A 111 7.92 3.94 -6.64
N TYR A 112 9.22 4.15 -6.45
CA TYR A 112 10.16 4.34 -7.55
C TYR A 112 10.29 3.08 -8.41
N PHE A 113 10.52 1.93 -7.77
CA PHE A 113 10.63 0.66 -8.49
C PHE A 113 9.34 0.34 -9.26
N ILE A 114 8.18 0.43 -8.62
CA ILE A 114 6.92 0.02 -9.25
C ILE A 114 6.53 0.93 -10.42
N MET A 115 6.80 2.24 -10.32
CA MET A 115 6.37 3.23 -11.30
C MET A 115 7.37 3.44 -12.43
N GLU A 116 8.67 3.26 -12.19
CA GLU A 116 9.72 3.59 -13.15
C GLU A 116 10.52 2.35 -13.61
N GLU A 117 11.07 1.57 -12.67
CA GLU A 117 12.04 0.51 -13.01
C GLU A 117 11.43 -0.83 -13.39
N SER A 118 10.25 -1.16 -12.86
CA SER A 118 9.68 -2.50 -13.02
C SER A 118 9.34 -2.84 -14.47
N ALA A 119 9.29 -4.13 -14.79
CA ALA A 119 8.87 -4.62 -16.11
C ALA A 119 7.33 -4.70 -16.29
N ALA A 120 6.55 -4.10 -15.37
CA ALA A 120 5.10 -4.08 -15.47
C ALA A 120 4.62 -3.30 -16.71
N SER A 121 3.39 -3.59 -17.14
CA SER A 121 2.74 -2.89 -18.24
C SER A 121 2.59 -1.39 -17.95
N ASP A 122 2.65 -0.57 -19.00
CA ASP A 122 2.45 0.88 -18.88
C ASP A 122 1.10 1.20 -18.24
N ALA A 123 0.04 0.44 -18.59
CA ALA A 123 -1.27 0.59 -17.97
C ALA A 123 -1.25 0.34 -16.46
N TYR A 124 -0.45 -0.63 -15.98
CA TYR A 124 -0.29 -0.88 -14.55
C TYR A 124 0.51 0.23 -13.86
N LYS A 125 1.59 0.70 -14.50
CA LYS A 125 2.39 1.84 -14.00
C LYS A 125 1.55 3.11 -13.91
N ASP A 126 0.77 3.42 -14.94
CA ASP A 126 -0.14 4.57 -14.97
C ASP A 126 -1.21 4.48 -13.88
N PHE A 127 -1.80 3.30 -13.70
CA PHE A 127 -2.70 3.04 -12.58
C PHE A 127 -2.03 3.33 -11.23
N LYS A 128 -0.76 2.93 -11.04
CA LYS A 128 -0.01 3.21 -9.80
C LYS A 128 0.26 4.71 -9.61
N LYS A 129 0.78 5.39 -10.64
CA LYS A 129 1.04 6.84 -10.65
C LYS A 129 -0.21 7.66 -10.33
N GLU A 130 -1.36 7.16 -10.73
CA GLU A 130 -2.61 7.85 -10.54
C GLU A 130 -3.18 7.73 -9.12
N ILE A 131 -3.00 6.57 -8.48
CA ILE A 131 -3.70 6.19 -7.25
C ILE A 131 -2.85 6.37 -6.00
N TYR A 132 -1.54 6.30 -6.10
CA TYR A 132 -0.60 6.34 -4.96
C TYR A 132 0.21 7.63 -4.97
N LEU A 133 0.86 7.96 -3.85
CA LEU A 133 1.85 9.03 -3.85
C LEU A 133 2.99 8.70 -4.81
N SER A 134 3.40 9.69 -5.61
CA SER A 134 4.56 9.53 -6.50
C SER A 134 5.86 9.54 -5.70
N PRO A 135 6.98 9.03 -6.26
CA PRO A 135 8.30 9.14 -5.63
C PRO A 135 8.65 10.59 -5.26
N VAL A 136 8.25 11.54 -6.11
CA VAL A 136 8.46 12.98 -5.88
C VAL A 136 7.63 13.48 -4.71
N ASP A 137 6.35 13.09 -4.61
CA ASP A 137 5.50 13.50 -3.47
C ASP A 137 6.04 12.96 -2.14
N ILE A 138 6.54 11.72 -2.13
CA ILE A 138 7.14 11.09 -0.95
C ILE A 138 8.45 11.79 -0.54
N PHE A 139 9.21 12.25 -1.54
CA PHE A 139 10.47 12.97 -1.35
C PHE A 139 10.26 14.43 -0.90
N ILE A 140 9.34 15.19 -1.49
CA ILE A 140 9.12 16.61 -1.14
C ILE A 140 8.70 16.79 0.31
N ASP A 141 7.88 15.88 0.83
CA ASP A 141 7.46 15.89 2.23
C ASP A 141 8.62 15.57 3.21
N LEU A 142 9.88 15.39 2.74
CA LEU A 142 11.11 15.38 3.56
C LEU A 142 11.54 16.77 4.04
N ASP A 143 11.20 17.83 3.29
CA ASP A 143 11.71 19.19 3.52
C ASP A 143 10.93 19.90 4.63
N ASP A 144 9.62 19.67 4.70
CA ASP A 144 8.71 20.32 5.66
C ASP A 144 8.85 19.78 7.11
N ASP A 145 9.39 18.57 7.30
CA ASP A 145 9.60 17.95 8.62
C ASP A 145 10.99 18.26 9.23
N GLY A 146 11.87 18.97 8.52
CA GLY A 146 13.24 19.29 8.98
C GLY A 146 14.22 18.10 8.99
N ILE A 147 13.84 16.96 8.38
CA ILE A 147 14.61 15.70 8.41
C ILE A 147 15.81 15.70 7.43
N LEU A 148 15.89 16.67 6.52
CA LEU A 148 17.04 16.79 5.62
C LEU A 148 18.37 17.10 6.33
N GLU A 149 18.36 17.59 7.58
CA GLU A 149 19.60 17.74 8.36
C GLU A 149 20.20 16.39 8.81
N ASP A 150 19.36 15.38 9.07
CA ASP A 150 19.82 14.06 9.54
C ASP A 150 20.14 13.08 8.38
N ALA A 151 19.61 13.33 7.18
CA ALA A 151 19.81 12.46 6.01
C ALA A 151 21.23 12.52 5.41
N TYR A 152 21.99 13.59 5.66
CA TYR A 152 23.41 13.70 5.28
C TYR A 152 24.35 12.78 6.08
N LEU A 153 23.84 12.05 7.08
CA LEU A 153 24.65 11.11 7.88
C LEU A 153 24.59 9.65 7.40
N ILE A 154 23.78 9.33 6.38
CA ILE A 154 23.56 7.94 5.91
C ILE A 154 23.76 7.78 4.38
N LEU A 155 24.19 8.82 3.68
CA LEU A 155 24.75 8.74 2.33
C LEU A 155 26.25 9.06 2.37
#